data_AF-A0A7S3UZR7-F1
#
_entry.id   AF-A0A7S3UZR7-F1
#
_cell.length_a   1.000
_cell.length_b   1.000
_cell.length_c   1.000
_cell.angle_alpha   90.00
_cell.angle_beta   90.00
_cell.angle_gamma   90.00
#
_symmetry.space_group_name_H-M   'P 1'
#
loop_
_entity.id
_entity.type
_entity.pdbx_description
1 polymer ?
#
loop_
_entity_poly.entity_id
_entity_poly.type
_entity_poly.pdbx_seq_one_letter_code
_entity_poly.pdbx_strand_id
1 'polypeptide(L)'
;MASSNSVSTDWTLSPGSFACLVCKRKRLPAVAFSKNQIQIARSNSVNNDDYSAKCKECVEKASQVERNAAALRKRNENGSGDQSSAEMEVLECKKCSKTLAIQEFSRSQAEKIKHCKPGKCKLCVAELKVAENTAVAAKRNNNTEKLHQQAKMKGKHGAGARLALACKETAEQAEKVTGISRRN
;
A
#
# COMPACT_ATOMS: atom_id res chain seq x y z
N MET A 1 -49.56 20.73 -30.80
CA MET A 1 -49.21 19.42 -30.20
C MET A 1 -47.71 19.41 -30.00
N ALA A 2 -47.23 19.84 -28.82
CA ALA A 2 -45.81 19.85 -28.51
C ALA A 2 -45.43 18.47 -27.96
N SER A 3 -44.59 17.74 -28.71
CA SER A 3 -44.04 16.46 -28.27
C SER A 3 -43.12 16.67 -27.07
N SER A 4 -43.46 16.09 -25.92
CA SER A 4 -42.76 16.26 -24.63
C SER A 4 -41.45 15.46 -24.49
N ASN A 5 -40.91 14.91 -25.58
CA ASN A 5 -39.68 14.11 -25.58
C ASN A 5 -38.54 14.85 -26.29
N SER A 6 -37.96 15.89 -25.66
CA SER A 6 -36.55 16.31 -25.89
C SER A 6 -36.19 17.66 -25.22
N VAL A 7 -36.35 17.78 -23.90
CA VAL A 7 -35.56 18.76 -23.16
C VAL A 7 -34.79 18.06 -22.04
N SER A 8 -33.77 17.30 -22.44
CA SER A 8 -32.66 16.95 -21.56
C SER A 8 -31.44 17.70 -22.09
N THR A 9 -31.26 18.93 -21.62
CA THR A 9 -30.08 19.76 -21.85
C THR A 9 -29.37 19.94 -20.50
N ASP A 10 -28.52 18.97 -20.22
CA ASP A 10 -27.74 18.75 -19.00
C ASP A 10 -26.88 19.96 -18.60
N TRP A 11 -27.02 20.42 -17.35
CA TRP A 11 -26.07 21.32 -16.68
C TRP A 11 -25.88 20.91 -15.20
N THR A 12 -25.66 19.62 -14.91
CA THR A 12 -25.72 18.97 -13.57
C THR A 12 -27.14 18.72 -13.06
N LEU A 13 -27.93 17.90 -13.79
CA LEU A 13 -29.20 17.25 -13.35
C LEU A 13 -29.85 17.88 -12.11
N SER A 14 -30.67 18.92 -12.34
CA SER A 14 -31.55 19.69 -11.43
C SER A 14 -31.17 19.66 -9.93
N PRO A 15 -30.95 20.81 -9.24
CA PRO A 15 -30.65 20.83 -7.81
C PRO A 15 -31.76 20.11 -7.01
N GLY A 16 -31.60 18.81 -6.78
CA GLY A 16 -32.69 18.01 -6.25
C GLY A 16 -32.90 16.56 -6.72
N SER A 17 -32.04 15.91 -7.49
CA SER A 17 -32.35 14.54 -7.95
C SER A 17 -31.82 13.39 -7.07
N PHE A 18 -30.80 13.62 -6.23
CA PHE A 18 -30.19 12.51 -5.47
C PHE A 18 -30.79 12.35 -4.07
N ALA A 19 -31.01 11.09 -3.68
CA ALA A 19 -31.42 10.72 -2.33
C ALA A 19 -30.26 10.03 -1.59
N CYS A 20 -30.01 10.45 -0.35
CA CYS A 20 -29.01 9.77 0.49
C CYS A 20 -29.61 8.51 1.13
N LEU A 21 -28.98 7.35 0.93
CA LEU A 21 -29.41 6.07 1.53
C LEU A 21 -29.29 6.05 3.06
N VAL A 22 -28.34 6.80 3.63
CA VAL A 22 -28.03 6.74 5.06
C VAL A 22 -28.86 7.74 5.85
N CYS A 23 -28.82 9.03 5.48
CA CYS A 23 -29.56 10.07 6.19
C CYS A 23 -30.97 10.32 5.64
N LYS A 24 -31.39 9.61 4.58
CA LYS A 24 -32.70 9.71 3.92
C LYS A 24 -33.07 11.12 3.40
N ARG A 25 -32.12 12.06 3.39
CA ARG A 25 -32.32 13.39 2.79
C ARG A 25 -32.51 13.21 1.28
N LYS A 26 -33.65 13.69 0.79
CA LYS A 26 -33.97 13.74 -0.64
C LYS A 26 -33.51 15.07 -1.21
N ARG A 27 -33.42 15.14 -2.54
CA ARG A 27 -33.15 16.36 -3.28
C ARG A 27 -31.81 17.02 -2.95
N LEU A 28 -30.78 16.21 -2.74
CA LEU A 28 -29.43 16.73 -2.51
C LEU A 28 -28.74 17.05 -3.85
N PRO A 29 -27.93 18.13 -3.91
CA PRO A 29 -27.16 18.45 -5.10
C PRO A 29 -26.01 17.45 -5.28
N ALA A 30 -25.57 17.26 -6.53
CA ALA A 30 -24.46 16.35 -6.86
C ALA A 30 -23.17 16.65 -6.07
N VAL A 31 -22.94 17.92 -5.69
CA VAL A 31 -21.77 18.34 -4.89
C VAL A 31 -21.70 17.64 -3.53
N ALA A 32 -22.84 17.22 -2.97
CA ALA A 32 -22.93 16.49 -1.70
C ALA A 32 -22.49 15.02 -1.80
N PHE A 33 -22.18 14.52 -3.00
CA PHE A 33 -21.78 13.14 -3.26
C PHE A 33 -20.39 13.09 -3.93
N SER A 34 -19.70 11.95 -3.81
CA SER A 34 -18.46 11.75 -4.56
C SER A 34 -18.77 11.42 -6.03
N LYS A 35 -17.83 11.74 -6.94
CA LYS A 35 -17.98 11.44 -8.37
C LYS A 35 -18.29 9.97 -8.63
N ASN A 36 -17.65 9.07 -7.88
CA ASN A 36 -17.88 7.63 -7.96
C ASN A 36 -19.30 7.25 -7.50
N GLN A 37 -19.79 7.83 -6.39
CA GLN A 37 -21.15 7.58 -5.91
C GLN A 37 -22.24 8.08 -6.87
N ILE A 38 -21.98 9.20 -7.56
CA ILE A 38 -22.86 9.70 -8.62
C ILE A 38 -22.90 8.74 -9.81
N GLN A 39 -21.75 8.19 -10.20
CA GLN A 39 -21.67 7.22 -11.30
C GLN A 39 -22.44 5.94 -10.97
N ILE A 40 -22.32 5.43 -9.74
CA ILE A 40 -23.07 4.25 -9.27
C ILE A 40 -24.58 4.54 -9.22
N ALA A 41 -25.00 5.72 -8.74
CA ALA A 41 -26.41 6.10 -8.74
C ALA A 41 -26.98 6.15 -10.16
N ARG A 42 -26.19 6.63 -11.13
CA ARG A 42 -26.58 6.68 -12.55
C ARG A 42 -26.66 5.30 -13.20
N SER A 43 -25.77 4.38 -12.85
CA SER A 43 -25.87 3.00 -13.35
C SER A 43 -27.07 2.27 -12.77
N ASN A 44 -27.42 2.56 -11.51
CA ASN A 44 -28.53 1.90 -10.82
C ASN A 44 -29.90 2.49 -11.19
N SER A 45 -29.96 3.78 -11.57
CA SER A 45 -31.20 4.43 -11.98
C SER A 45 -31.77 3.87 -13.29
N VAL A 46 -30.93 3.25 -14.13
CA VAL A 46 -31.40 2.54 -15.35
C VAL A 46 -32.36 1.40 -15.00
N ASN A 47 -32.22 0.80 -13.82
CA ASN A 47 -32.96 -0.40 -13.44
C ASN A 47 -34.12 -0.13 -12.46
N ASN A 48 -34.04 0.94 -11.65
CA ASN A 48 -34.95 1.13 -10.51
C ASN A 48 -35.55 2.55 -10.41
N ASP A 49 -35.31 3.43 -11.38
CA ASP A 49 -35.72 4.86 -11.38
C ASP A 49 -35.28 5.70 -10.16
N ASP A 50 -34.59 5.09 -9.18
CA ASP A 50 -34.15 5.72 -7.94
C ASP A 50 -32.68 6.14 -7.98
N TYR A 51 -32.44 7.46 -7.98
CA TYR A 51 -31.11 8.06 -7.88
C TYR A 51 -30.61 8.08 -6.42
N SER A 52 -30.29 6.90 -5.88
CA SER A 52 -29.84 6.74 -4.50
C SER A 52 -28.32 6.56 -4.36
N ALA A 53 -27.70 7.29 -3.43
CA ALA A 53 -26.26 7.25 -3.17
C ALA A 53 -25.92 7.55 -1.69
N LYS A 54 -24.66 7.38 -1.28
CA LYS A 54 -24.20 7.83 0.05
C LYS A 54 -23.59 9.22 -0.03
N CYS A 55 -24.10 10.19 0.74
CA CYS A 55 -23.54 11.55 0.77
C CYS A 55 -22.19 11.59 1.51
N LYS A 56 -21.38 12.61 1.21
CA LYS A 56 -20.04 12.82 1.80
C LYS A 56 -20.07 12.85 3.32
N GLU A 57 -21.00 13.58 3.92
CA GLU A 57 -21.16 13.64 5.39
C GLU A 57 -21.34 12.25 6.01
N CYS A 58 -22.14 11.39 5.39
CA CYS A 58 -22.39 10.04 5.90
C CYS A 58 -21.18 9.12 5.70
N VAL A 59 -20.44 9.28 4.60
CA VAL A 59 -19.19 8.56 4.36
C VAL A 59 -18.12 8.98 5.38
N GLU A 60 -18.00 10.28 5.65
CA GLU A 60 -17.06 10.80 6.64
C GLU A 60 -17.39 10.32 8.05
N LYS A 61 -18.67 10.38 8.45
CA LYS A 61 -19.12 9.83 9.74
C LYS A 61 -18.82 8.34 9.88
N ALA A 62 -19.09 7.54 8.84
CA ALA A 62 -18.75 6.12 8.85
C ALA A 62 -17.23 5.90 9.00
N SER A 63 -16.42 6.65 8.23
CA SER A 63 -14.96 6.56 8.31
C SER A 63 -14.41 6.94 9.69
N GLN A 64 -15.06 7.89 10.38
CA GLN A 64 -14.65 8.32 11.70
C GLN A 64 -15.00 7.28 12.76
N VAL A 65 -16.18 6.64 12.65
CA VAL A 65 -16.58 5.53 13.52
C VAL A 65 -15.62 4.35 13.36
N GLU A 66 -15.26 3.98 12.13
CA GLU A 66 -14.29 2.92 11.87
C GLU A 66 -12.90 3.24 12.42
N ARG A 67 -12.42 4.48 12.23
CA ARG A 67 -11.14 4.94 12.79
C ARG A 67 -11.14 4.90 14.31
N ASN A 68 -12.21 5.35 14.96
CA ASN A 68 -12.34 5.32 16.41
C ASN A 68 -12.43 3.89 16.94
N ALA A 69 -13.17 3.01 16.27
CA ALA A 69 -13.26 1.58 16.63
C ALA A 69 -11.91 0.87 16.48
N ALA A 70 -11.15 1.16 15.42
CA ALA A 70 -9.80 0.61 15.23
C ALA A 70 -8.82 1.14 16.30
N ALA A 71 -8.93 2.40 16.70
CA ALA A 71 -8.12 2.98 17.78
C ALA A 71 -8.46 2.35 19.15
N LEU A 72 -9.74 2.08 19.43
CA LEU A 72 -10.19 1.38 20.64
C LEU A 72 -9.69 -0.07 20.68
N ARG A 73 -9.75 -0.80 19.56
CA ARG A 73 -9.20 -2.17 19.48
C ARG A 73 -7.70 -2.20 19.78
N LYS A 74 -6.93 -1.25 19.23
CA LYS A 74 -5.49 -1.12 19.54
C LYS A 74 -5.20 -0.81 21.02
N ARG A 75 -6.07 -0.05 21.69
CA ARG A 75 -5.91 0.24 23.12
C ARG A 75 -6.22 -0.97 23.99
N ASN A 76 -7.27 -1.73 23.68
CA ASN A 76 -7.59 -2.95 24.43
C ASN A 76 -6.55 -4.06 24.22
N GLU A 77 -6.00 -4.20 23.01
CA GLU A 77 -4.90 -5.16 22.76
C GLU A 77 -3.60 -4.82 23.51
N ASN A 78 -3.37 -3.54 23.86
CA ASN A 78 -2.22 -3.13 24.67
C ASN A 78 -2.54 -3.02 26.17
N GLY A 79 -3.81 -3.07 26.58
CA GLY A 79 -4.27 -2.81 27.94
C GLY A 79 -4.72 -4.05 28.72
N SER A 80 -5.06 -5.16 28.05
CA SER A 80 -5.40 -6.43 28.69
C SER A 80 -4.19 -7.37 28.80
N GLY A 81 -3.02 -6.80 29.10
CA GLY A 81 -1.87 -7.54 29.61
C GLY A 81 -2.00 -7.66 31.11
N ASP A 82 -2.67 -8.73 31.53
CA ASP A 82 -2.74 -9.24 32.90
C ASP A 82 -1.41 -9.01 33.65
N GLN A 83 -1.47 -8.22 34.72
CA GLN A 83 -0.35 -7.94 35.63
C GLN A 83 -0.10 -9.15 36.54
N SER A 84 0.15 -10.31 35.94
CA SER A 84 0.67 -11.48 36.64
C SER A 84 2.20 -11.46 36.56
N SER A 85 2.82 -11.04 37.68
CA SER A 85 4.24 -11.20 38.05
C SER A 85 5.25 -11.37 36.92
N ALA A 86 5.85 -10.25 36.51
CA ALA A 86 6.95 -10.19 35.55
C ALA A 86 8.24 -10.82 36.12
N GLU A 87 8.33 -12.15 36.11
CA GLU A 87 9.61 -12.79 35.82
C GLU A 87 9.98 -12.34 34.41
N MET A 88 11.09 -11.61 34.27
CA MET A 88 11.60 -11.21 32.96
C MET A 88 11.94 -12.49 32.18
N GLU A 89 10.99 -12.99 31.39
CA GLU A 89 11.21 -14.11 30.48
C GLU A 89 12.37 -13.74 29.54
N VAL A 90 13.47 -14.46 29.71
CA VAL A 90 14.67 -14.35 28.88
C VAL A 90 14.62 -15.43 27.80
N LEU A 91 15.00 -15.06 26.58
CA LEU A 91 15.03 -15.94 25.41
C LEU A 91 16.44 -15.95 24.81
N GLU A 92 16.88 -17.10 24.30
CA GLU A 92 18.21 -17.25 23.68
C GLU A 92 18.16 -16.98 22.17
N CYS A 93 19.08 -16.17 21.67
CA CYS A 93 19.24 -15.92 20.23
C CYS A 93 20.15 -16.98 19.57
N LYS A 94 19.67 -17.67 18.53
CA LYS A 94 20.48 -18.68 17.79
C LYS A 94 21.74 -18.13 17.11
N LYS A 95 21.77 -16.85 16.72
CA LYS A 95 22.91 -16.28 15.98
C LYS A 95 24.05 -15.84 16.90
N CYS A 96 23.73 -15.25 18.05
CA CYS A 96 24.73 -14.71 18.98
C CYS A 96 24.80 -15.45 20.32
N SER A 97 23.95 -16.45 20.55
CA SER A 97 23.85 -17.26 21.78
C SER A 97 23.71 -16.44 23.06
N LYS A 98 23.18 -15.21 22.95
CA LYS A 98 22.91 -14.35 24.09
C LYS A 98 21.48 -14.57 24.58
N THR A 99 21.31 -14.67 25.89
CA THR A 99 20.03 -14.60 26.59
C THR A 99 19.61 -13.13 26.70
N LEU A 100 18.52 -12.78 26.04
CA LEU A 100 18.02 -11.41 25.97
C LEU A 100 16.55 -11.38 26.38
N ALA A 101 16.07 -10.21 26.82
CA ALA A 101 14.66 -10.03 27.14
C ALA A 101 13.77 -10.21 25.90
N ILE A 102 12.50 -10.60 26.10
CA ILE A 102 11.50 -10.72 25.02
C ILE A 102 11.41 -9.46 24.14
N GLN A 103 11.64 -8.29 24.72
CA GLN A 103 11.60 -7.01 24.01
C GLN A 103 12.67 -6.91 22.90
N GLU A 104 13.76 -7.67 23.00
CA GLU A 104 14.82 -7.75 21.99
C GLU A 104 14.49 -8.67 20.81
N PHE A 105 13.31 -9.30 20.83
CA PHE A 105 12.81 -10.15 19.75
C PHE A 105 11.55 -9.54 19.12
N SER A 106 11.28 -9.86 17.85
CA SER A 106 9.96 -9.60 17.27
C SER A 106 8.91 -10.41 18.02
N ARG A 107 7.68 -9.89 18.22
CA ARG A 107 6.58 -10.64 18.86
C ARG A 107 6.42 -12.04 18.27
N SER A 108 6.40 -12.13 16.95
CA SER A 108 6.30 -13.39 16.19
C SER A 108 7.51 -14.33 16.34
N GLN A 109 8.69 -13.80 16.69
CA GLN A 109 9.88 -14.60 16.98
C GLN A 109 9.89 -15.06 18.44
N ALA A 110 9.51 -14.18 19.37
CA ALA A 110 9.38 -14.53 20.78
C ALA A 110 8.40 -15.70 20.97
N GLU A 111 7.23 -15.64 20.34
CA GLU A 111 6.24 -16.72 20.36
C GLU A 111 6.79 -18.03 19.78
N LYS A 112 7.56 -17.97 18.69
CA LYS A 112 8.24 -19.15 18.12
C LYS A 112 9.28 -19.75 19.08
N ILE A 113 10.07 -18.91 19.75
CA ILE A 113 11.10 -19.37 20.69
C ILE A 113 10.46 -20.00 21.92
N LYS A 114 9.34 -19.45 22.41
CA LYS A 114 8.53 -20.07 23.47
C LYS A 114 8.04 -21.48 23.10
N HIS A 115 7.78 -21.72 21.81
CA HIS A 115 7.47 -23.05 21.26
C HIS A 115 8.71 -23.85 20.84
N CYS A 116 9.86 -23.63 21.47
CA CYS A 116 11.13 -24.32 21.23
C CYS A 116 11.65 -24.23 19.79
N LYS A 117 11.24 -23.21 19.00
CA LYS A 117 11.78 -22.98 17.66
C LYS A 117 12.93 -21.97 17.70
N PRO A 118 13.97 -22.17 16.89
CA PRO A 118 15.10 -21.24 16.87
C PRO A 118 14.69 -19.85 16.37
N GLY A 119 15.09 -18.81 17.10
CA GLY A 119 14.87 -17.41 16.73
C GLY A 119 16.16 -16.58 16.72
N LYS A 120 16.07 -15.36 16.17
CA LYS A 120 17.17 -14.39 16.09
C LYS A 120 16.71 -13.09 16.75
N CYS A 121 17.59 -12.42 17.49
CA CYS A 121 17.27 -11.11 18.07
C CYS A 121 17.20 -10.01 17.00
N LYS A 122 16.59 -8.87 17.35
CA LYS A 122 16.40 -7.72 16.46
C LYS A 122 17.71 -7.23 15.84
N LEU A 123 18.79 -7.14 16.64
CA LEU A 123 20.11 -6.73 16.16
C LEU A 123 20.65 -7.70 15.09
N CYS A 124 20.59 -9.00 15.39
CA CYS A 124 21.02 -10.05 14.47
C CYS A 124 20.24 -10.06 13.15
N VAL A 125 18.93 -9.74 13.20
CA VAL A 125 18.08 -9.60 12.01
C VAL A 125 18.43 -8.32 11.24
N ALA A 126 18.70 -7.21 11.93
CA ALA A 126 19.10 -5.95 11.30
C ALA A 126 20.42 -6.10 10.55
N GLU A 127 21.43 -6.71 11.17
CA GLU A 127 22.71 -7.02 10.52
C GLU A 127 22.54 -7.88 9.26
N LEU A 128 21.67 -8.90 9.31
CA LEU A 128 21.41 -9.75 8.14
C LEU A 128 20.76 -8.96 7.02
N LYS A 129 19.80 -8.08 7.33
CA LYS A 129 19.17 -7.21 6.32
C LYS A 129 20.17 -6.25 5.71
N VAL A 130 21.08 -5.68 6.51
CA VAL A 130 22.15 -4.82 6.00
C VAL A 130 23.07 -5.61 5.08
N ALA A 131 23.50 -6.81 5.49
CA ALA A 131 24.35 -7.68 4.67
C ALA A 131 23.68 -8.04 3.33
N GLU A 132 22.40 -8.45 3.35
CA GLU A 132 21.63 -8.76 2.13
C GLU A 132 21.51 -7.53 1.23
N ASN A 133 21.18 -6.36 1.78
CA ASN A 133 21.07 -5.12 1.01
C ASN A 133 22.41 -4.71 0.39
N THR A 134 23.51 -4.83 1.13
CA THR A 134 24.85 -4.53 0.59
C THR A 134 25.27 -5.52 -0.50
N ALA A 135 24.94 -6.81 -0.36
CA ALA A 135 25.22 -7.81 -1.38
C ALA A 135 24.41 -7.56 -2.67
N VAL A 136 23.13 -7.19 -2.55
CA VAL A 136 22.30 -6.82 -3.69
C VAL A 136 22.83 -5.54 -4.36
N ALA A 137 23.21 -4.53 -3.58
CA ALA A 137 23.81 -3.30 -4.09
C ALA A 137 25.14 -3.56 -4.82
N ALA A 138 26.01 -4.40 -4.25
CA ALA A 138 27.27 -4.80 -4.87
C ALA A 138 27.03 -5.56 -6.19
N LYS A 139 26.06 -6.48 -6.23
CA LYS A 139 25.68 -7.19 -7.46
C LYS A 139 25.19 -6.23 -8.56
N ARG A 140 24.39 -5.22 -8.19
CA ARG A 140 23.93 -4.18 -9.11
C ARG A 140 25.09 -3.34 -9.66
N ASN A 141 25.99 -2.90 -8.79
CA ASN A 141 27.18 -2.12 -9.22
C ASN A 141 28.08 -2.94 -10.16
N ASN A 142 28.37 -4.20 -9.82
CA ASN A 142 29.15 -5.09 -10.68
C ASN A 142 28.49 -5.32 -12.05
N ASN A 143 27.16 -5.36 -12.14
CA ASN A 143 26.47 -5.49 -13.41
C ASN A 143 26.60 -4.22 -14.28
N THR A 144 26.47 -3.04 -13.66
CA THR A 144 26.67 -1.76 -14.36
C THR A 144 28.09 -1.61 -14.90
N GLU A 145 29.11 -2.00 -14.11
CA GLU A 145 30.51 -1.97 -14.55
C GLU A 145 30.77 -2.93 -15.73
N LYS A 146 30.18 -4.14 -15.68
CA LYS A 146 30.28 -5.10 -16.79
C LYS A 146 29.65 -4.56 -18.07
N LEU A 147 28.50 -3.91 -17.99
CA LEU A 147 27.88 -3.29 -19.18
C LEU A 147 28.72 -2.15 -19.74
N HIS A 148 29.28 -1.32 -18.87
CA HIS A 148 30.15 -0.23 -19.29
C HIS A 148 31.45 -0.75 -19.94
N GLN A 149 32.03 -1.83 -19.43
CA GLN A 149 33.16 -2.52 -20.09
C GLN A 149 32.75 -3.12 -21.44
N GLN A 150 31.57 -3.74 -21.54
CA GLN A 150 31.05 -4.24 -22.82
C GLN A 150 30.79 -3.13 -23.83
N ALA A 151 30.35 -1.94 -23.39
CA ALA A 151 30.18 -0.76 -24.22
C ALA A 151 31.52 -0.34 -24.87
N LYS A 152 32.59 -0.29 -24.07
CA LYS A 152 33.94 0.09 -24.51
C LYS A 152 34.56 -0.91 -25.48
N MET A 153 34.33 -2.21 -25.28
CA MET A 153 34.94 -3.27 -26.11
C MET A 153 34.22 -3.47 -27.44
N LYS A 154 32.96 -3.06 -27.58
CA LYS A 154 32.14 -3.26 -28.79
C LYS A 154 32.29 -2.14 -29.82
N GLY A 155 33.53 -1.84 -30.23
CA GLY A 155 33.84 -0.94 -31.35
C GLY A 155 33.50 -1.49 -32.74
N LYS A 156 33.07 -2.76 -32.86
CA LYS A 156 32.86 -3.47 -34.14
C LYS A 156 31.40 -3.72 -34.53
N HIS A 157 30.42 -3.33 -33.72
CA HIS A 157 29.01 -3.56 -34.04
C HIS A 157 28.34 -2.30 -34.59
N GLY A 158 27.45 -2.49 -35.58
CA GLY A 158 26.75 -1.40 -36.28
C GLY A 158 25.96 -0.46 -35.36
N ALA A 159 25.47 0.65 -35.93
CA ALA A 159 24.79 1.72 -35.18
C ALA A 159 23.65 1.21 -34.27
N GLY A 160 22.84 0.25 -34.75
CA GLY A 160 21.75 -0.33 -33.97
C GLY A 160 22.20 -1.07 -32.71
N ALA A 161 23.33 -1.78 -32.75
CA ALA A 161 23.86 -2.49 -31.58
C ALA A 161 24.43 -1.53 -30.53
N ARG A 162 25.05 -0.42 -30.97
CA ARG A 162 25.52 0.65 -30.08
C ARG A 162 24.35 1.35 -29.41
N LEU A 163 23.28 1.64 -30.15
CA LEU A 163 22.06 2.23 -29.60
C LEU A 163 21.37 1.30 -28.59
N ALA A 164 21.23 0.00 -28.91
CA ALA A 164 20.64 -0.97 -27.99
C ALA A 164 21.41 -1.07 -26.66
N LEU A 165 22.74 -1.00 -26.72
CA LEU A 165 23.60 -1.03 -25.53
C LEU A 165 23.47 0.26 -24.71
N ALA A 166 23.48 1.43 -25.36
CA ALA A 166 23.25 2.71 -24.69
C ALA A 166 21.87 2.77 -24.02
N CYS A 167 20.81 2.29 -24.69
CA CYS A 167 19.48 2.18 -24.11
C CYS A 167 19.44 1.26 -22.88
N LYS A 168 20.19 0.16 -22.91
CA LYS A 168 20.31 -0.77 -21.78
C LYS A 168 21.03 -0.13 -20.60
N GLU A 169 22.13 0.58 -20.85
CA GLU A 169 22.89 1.30 -19.82
C GLU A 169 22.04 2.39 -19.16
N THR A 170 21.36 3.22 -19.95
CA THR A 170 20.46 4.26 -19.44
C THR A 170 19.30 3.66 -18.64
N ALA A 171 18.75 2.51 -19.06
CA ALA A 171 17.70 1.83 -18.32
C ALA A 171 18.17 1.33 -16.95
N GLU A 172 19.38 0.74 -16.85
CA GLU A 172 19.93 0.30 -15.56
C GLU A 172 20.29 1.48 -14.64
N GLN A 173 20.80 2.58 -15.20
CA GLN A 173 21.03 3.82 -14.44
C GLN A 173 19.72 4.41 -13.91
N ALA A 174 18.67 4.43 -14.73
CA ALA A 174 17.35 4.88 -14.31
C ALA A 174 16.77 4.01 -13.20
N GLU A 175 16.91 2.68 -13.26
CA GLU A 175 16.49 1.79 -12.16
C GLU A 175 17.27 2.07 -10.87
N LYS A 176 18.57 2.36 -10.96
CA LYS A 176 19.41 2.71 -9.80
C LYS A 176 18.95 4.01 -9.13
N VAL A 177 18.55 5.02 -9.91
CA VAL A 177 18.11 6.32 -9.40
C VAL A 177 16.66 6.26 -8.89
N THR A 178 15.77 5.60 -9.63
CA THR A 178 14.32 5.62 -9.37
C THR A 178 13.85 4.47 -8.47
N GLY A 179 14.61 3.38 -8.37
CA GLY A 179 14.19 2.17 -7.67
C GLY A 179 13.06 1.39 -8.38
N ILE A 180 12.62 1.83 -9.56
CA ILE A 180 11.56 1.20 -10.33
C ILE A 180 12.19 0.16 -11.25
N SER A 181 12.08 -1.11 -10.86
CA SER A 181 12.52 -2.22 -11.69
C SER A 181 11.53 -2.44 -12.84
N ARG A 182 12.04 -2.57 -14.07
CA ARG A 182 11.19 -2.95 -15.20
C ARG A 182 10.73 -4.39 -14.96
N ARG A 183 9.43 -4.59 -14.75
CA ARG A 183 8.86 -5.94 -14.84
C ARG A 183 9.02 -6.39 -16.29
N ASN A 184 9.91 -7.36 -16.50
CA ASN A 184 9.98 -8.11 -17.75
C ASN A 184 8.70 -8.92 -17.94
#